data_AF-A0A5R2MXZ3-F1
#
_entry.id   AF-A0A5R2MXZ3-F1
#
_cell.length_a   1.000
_cell.length_b   1.000
_cell.length_c   1.000
_cell.angle_alpha   90.00
_cell.angle_beta   90.00
_cell.angle_gamma   90.00
#
_symmetry.space_group_name_H-M   'P 1'
#
loop_
_entity.id
_entity.type
_entity.pdbx_description
1 polymer ?
#
loop_
_entity_poly.entity_id
_entity_poly.type
_entity_poly.pdbx_seq_one_letter_code
_entity_poly.pdbx_strand_id
1 'polypeptide(L)'
;MKALSLPLPTEPLHGQIRFAKLQRPARLSFGTPLNAALTLLFGALLVVTVPPMLRWLVIDAVLFDPNPSACRAASGACWSFVYAKSGQLLFGIYP
;
A
#
# COMPACT_ATOMS: atom_id res chain seq x y z
N MET A 1 52.79 26.78 0.02
CA MET A 1 51.86 25.64 -0.01
C MET A 1 50.59 26.14 -0.66
N LYS A 2 50.46 25.89 -1.96
CA LYS A 2 49.54 26.56 -2.89
C LYS A 2 48.26 25.72 -2.94
N ALA A 3 47.17 26.23 -2.38
CA ALA A 3 45.86 25.60 -2.51
C ALA A 3 45.49 25.61 -3.99
N LEU A 4 45.48 24.43 -4.60
CA LEU A 4 45.00 24.21 -5.96
C LEU A 4 43.46 24.24 -5.89
N SER A 5 42.90 25.44 -5.95
CA SER A 5 41.46 25.66 -6.11
C SER A 5 41.05 25.23 -7.53
N LEU A 6 40.71 23.94 -7.66
CA LEU A 6 39.99 23.41 -8.81
C LEU A 6 38.61 24.09 -8.90
N PRO A 7 38.20 24.59 -10.08
CA PRO A 7 36.84 25.03 -10.27
C PRO A 7 35.93 23.79 -10.25
N LEU A 8 35.03 23.73 -9.27
CA LEU A 8 33.94 22.75 -9.27
C LEU A 8 33.03 23.06 -10.47
N PRO A 9 32.75 22.08 -11.36
CA PRO A 9 31.66 22.21 -12.31
C PRO A 9 30.36 22.27 -11.53
N THR A 10 29.64 23.39 -11.64
CA THR A 10 28.26 23.51 -11.20
C THR A 10 27.36 22.85 -12.23
N GLU A 11 27.17 21.54 -12.12
CA GLU A 11 26.17 20.82 -12.91
C GLU A 11 24.76 21.24 -12.43
N PRO A 12 23.90 21.82 -13.29
CA PRO A 12 22.50 22.00 -12.94
C PRO A 12 21.81 20.62 -13.00
N LEU A 13 21.58 20.00 -11.85
CA LEU A 13 20.83 18.74 -11.78
C LEU A 13 19.34 18.98 -12.08
N HIS A 14 19.02 18.89 -13.36
CA HIS A 14 17.84 18.25 -13.95
C HIS A 14 16.45 18.81 -13.60
N GLY A 15 16.25 20.11 -13.85
CA GLY A 15 14.93 20.73 -13.93
C GLY A 15 14.17 20.41 -15.23
N GLN A 16 13.81 19.15 -15.46
CA GLN A 16 12.89 18.76 -16.55
C GLN A 16 12.03 17.55 -16.15
N ILE A 17 11.33 17.62 -15.01
CA ILE A 17 10.09 16.84 -14.89
C ILE A 17 9.04 17.55 -15.74
N ARG A 18 9.11 17.30 -17.05
CA ARG A 18 7.98 17.60 -17.93
C ARG A 18 6.87 16.63 -17.58
N PHE A 19 5.95 17.04 -16.73
CA PHE A 19 4.59 16.50 -16.67
C PHE A 19 3.80 16.80 -17.97
N ALA A 20 4.47 16.72 -19.12
CA ALA A 20 3.94 17.04 -20.42
C ALA A 20 3.24 15.82 -21.02
N LYS A 21 2.15 15.41 -20.36
CA LYS A 21 0.90 14.93 -20.95
C LYS A 21 0.06 14.26 -19.86
N LEU A 22 -0.55 15.09 -19.03
CA LEU A 22 -1.75 14.69 -18.30
C LEU A 22 -2.97 14.63 -19.25
N GLN A 23 -2.88 13.89 -20.35
CA GLN A 23 -3.94 13.83 -21.35
C GLN A 23 -4.14 12.41 -21.86
N ARG A 24 -5.15 11.75 -21.28
CA ARG A 24 -5.82 10.49 -21.66
C ARG A 24 -5.32 9.24 -20.92
N PRO A 25 -5.81 8.97 -19.69
CA PRO A 25 -5.58 7.70 -18.99
C PRO A 25 -5.98 6.48 -19.85
N ALA A 26 -6.94 6.65 -20.76
CA ALA A 26 -7.38 5.63 -21.69
C ALA A 26 -6.38 5.21 -22.78
N ARG A 27 -5.29 5.95 -23.03
CA ARG A 27 -4.25 5.48 -23.99
C ARG A 27 -3.05 4.81 -23.31
N LEU A 28 -2.87 5.02 -22.01
CA LEU A 28 -1.74 4.46 -21.27
C LEU A 28 -2.00 3.02 -20.81
N SER A 29 -3.23 2.71 -20.36
CA SER A 29 -3.66 1.33 -20.07
C SER A 29 -3.97 0.51 -21.32
N PHE A 30 -4.23 1.15 -22.47
CA PHE A 30 -4.64 0.51 -23.72
C PHE A 30 -3.60 0.67 -24.85
N GLY A 31 -2.33 0.91 -24.52
CA GLY A 31 -1.25 0.98 -25.52
C GLY A 31 -1.05 -0.34 -26.28
N THR A 32 -1.39 -1.46 -25.64
CA THR A 32 -1.53 -2.80 -26.21
C THR A 32 -2.83 -3.44 -25.66
N PRO A 33 -3.50 -4.31 -26.43
CA PRO A 33 -4.72 -4.99 -25.96
C PRO A 33 -4.48 -5.84 -24.71
N LEU A 34 -3.26 -6.33 -24.52
CA LEU A 34 -2.85 -7.08 -23.33
C LEU A 34 -2.88 -6.21 -22.07
N ASN A 35 -2.37 -4.98 -22.12
CA ASN A 35 -2.36 -4.07 -20.96
C ASN A 35 -3.79 -3.67 -20.56
N ALA A 36 -4.67 -3.52 -21.55
CA ALA A 36 -6.07 -3.22 -21.32
C ALA A 36 -6.77 -4.37 -20.59
N ALA A 37 -6.55 -5.61 -21.07
CA ALA A 37 -7.09 -6.82 -20.45
C ALA A 37 -6.58 -7.01 -19.02
N LEU A 38 -5.27 -6.83 -18.79
CA LEU A 38 -4.66 -6.92 -17.46
C LEU A 38 -5.23 -5.86 -16.50
N THR A 39 -5.40 -4.63 -16.96
CA THR A 39 -5.98 -3.55 -16.15
C THR A 39 -7.42 -3.88 -15.73
N LEU A 40 -8.24 -4.35 -16.68
CA LEU A 40 -9.61 -4.76 -16.38
C LEU A 40 -9.66 -5.98 -15.46
N LEU A 41 -8.77 -6.95 -15.65
CA LEU A 41 -8.69 -8.15 -14.81
C LEU A 41 -8.36 -7.80 -13.36
N PHE A 42 -7.32 -7.00 -13.13
CA PHE A 42 -6.96 -6.58 -11.77
C PHE A 42 -8.02 -5.66 -11.16
N GLY A 43 -8.60 -4.75 -11.95
CA GLY A 43 -9.72 -3.93 -11.50
C GLY A 43 -10.90 -4.78 -11.06
N ALA A 44 -11.29 -5.78 -11.86
CA ALA A 44 -12.37 -6.71 -11.53
C ALA A 44 -12.04 -7.54 -10.27
N LEU A 45 -10.81 -8.04 -10.16
CA LEU A 45 -10.38 -8.81 -8.99
C LEU A 45 -10.49 -7.97 -7.72
N LEU A 46 -10.03 -6.72 -7.74
CA LEU A 46 -10.15 -5.80 -6.60
C LEU A 46 -11.62 -5.55 -6.24
N VAL A 47 -12.50 -5.32 -7.22
CA VAL A 47 -13.92 -5.09 -6.95
C VAL A 47 -14.57 -6.31 -6.29
N VAL A 48 -14.13 -7.52 -6.60
CA VAL A 48 -14.67 -8.75 -5.98
C VAL A 48 -14.04 -9.05 -4.63
N THR A 49 -12.73 -8.83 -4.44
CA THR A 49 -11.99 -9.22 -3.22
C THR A 49 -12.02 -8.16 -2.12
N VAL A 50 -11.99 -6.87 -2.48
CA VAL A 50 -11.91 -5.77 -1.50
C VAL A 50 -13.16 -5.68 -0.62
N PRO A 51 -14.41 -5.76 -1.15
CA PRO A 51 -15.59 -5.66 -0.30
C PRO A 51 -15.69 -6.73 0.81
N PRO A 52 -15.51 -8.05 0.54
CA PRO A 52 -15.53 -9.05 1.61
C PRO A 52 -14.36 -8.89 2.58
N MET A 53 -13.17 -8.46 2.12
CA MET A 53 -12.06 -8.15 3.02
C MET A 53 -12.39 -6.99 3.97
N LEU A 54 -13.01 -5.92 3.47
CA LEU A 54 -13.43 -4.79 4.31
C LEU A 54 -14.49 -5.19 5.33
N ARG A 55 -15.44 -6.04 4.94
CA ARG A 55 -16.45 -6.57 5.86
C ARG A 55 -15.80 -7.32 7.00
N TRP A 56 -14.90 -8.25 6.68
CA TRP A 56 -14.19 -9.03 7.69
C TRP A 56 -13.29 -8.16 8.59
N LEU A 57 -12.58 -7.19 7.99
CA LEU A 57 -11.59 -6.37 8.69
C LEU A 57 -12.21 -5.31 9.60
N VAL A 58 -13.39 -4.77 9.22
CA VAL A 58 -13.98 -3.60 9.90
C VAL A 58 -15.40 -3.85 10.39
N ILE A 59 -16.27 -4.43 9.55
CA ILE A 59 -17.72 -4.51 9.83
C ILE A 59 -18.03 -5.63 10.81
N ASP A 60 -17.50 -6.83 10.56
CA ASP A 60 -17.74 -8.03 11.38
C ASP A 60 -16.66 -8.19 12.47
N ALA A 61 -15.82 -7.17 12.66
CA ALA A 61 -14.65 -7.20 13.54
C ALA A 61 -14.97 -6.87 15.00
N VAL A 62 -14.19 -7.46 15.92
CA VAL A 62 -14.28 -7.16 17.37
C VAL A 62 -13.24 -6.11 17.72
N LEU A 63 -13.71 -4.96 18.18
CA LEU A 63 -12.91 -3.80 18.56
C LEU A 63 -12.91 -3.63 20.08
N PHE A 64 -11.74 -3.46 20.68
CA PHE A 64 -11.54 -3.05 22.08
C PHE A 64 -12.22 -3.93 23.17
N ASP A 65 -12.70 -5.12 22.83
CA ASP A 65 -13.26 -6.04 23.82
C ASP A 65 -12.13 -6.71 24.63
N PRO A 66 -12.12 -6.59 25.97
CA PRO A 66 -11.10 -7.20 26.82
C PRO A 66 -11.29 -8.71 26.99
N ASN A 67 -12.44 -9.28 26.62
CA ASN A 67 -12.74 -10.69 26.79
C ASN A 67 -12.38 -11.51 25.52
N PRO A 68 -11.45 -12.49 25.62
CA PRO A 68 -11.07 -13.31 24.47
C PRO A 68 -12.18 -14.25 23.98
N SER A 69 -13.29 -14.42 24.72
CA SER A 69 -14.46 -15.13 24.21
C SER A 69 -15.23 -14.34 23.15
N ALA A 70 -15.24 -13.00 23.21
CA ALA A 70 -15.89 -12.16 22.21
C ALA A 70 -15.25 -12.36 20.82
N CYS A 71 -13.91 -12.41 20.76
CA CYS A 71 -13.19 -12.71 19.53
C CYS A 71 -13.38 -14.13 19.01
N ARG A 72 -13.72 -15.11 19.87
CA ARG A 72 -14.01 -16.49 19.44
C ARG A 72 -15.42 -16.66 18.90
N ALA A 73 -16.36 -15.82 19.36
CA ALA A 73 -17.75 -15.83 18.90
C ALA A 73 -17.94 -15.08 17.57
N ALA A 74 -17.06 -14.12 17.27
CA ALA A 74 -17.12 -13.34 16.04
C ALA A 74 -16.49 -14.07 14.84
N SER A 75 -16.98 -13.76 13.63
CA SER A 75 -16.45 -14.28 12.37
C SER A 75 -15.44 -13.33 11.69
N GLY A 76 -15.28 -12.11 12.19
CA GLY A 76 -14.38 -11.08 11.64
C GLY A 76 -13.01 -11.02 12.31
N ALA A 77 -12.27 -9.94 12.02
CA ALA A 77 -10.96 -9.68 12.62
C ALA A 77 -11.08 -9.35 14.12
N CYS A 78 -10.13 -9.82 14.93
CA CYS A 78 -10.04 -9.50 16.36
C CYS A 78 -8.94 -8.45 16.59
N TRP A 79 -9.33 -7.18 16.69
CA TRP A 79 -8.37 -6.09 16.88
C TRP A 79 -7.84 -5.99 18.31
N SER A 80 -8.58 -6.47 19.31
CA SER A 80 -8.09 -6.53 20.69
C SER A 80 -6.86 -7.43 20.83
N PHE A 81 -6.83 -8.56 20.09
CA PHE A 81 -5.64 -9.41 20.00
C PHE A 81 -4.47 -8.71 19.29
N VAL A 82 -4.73 -8.10 18.14
CA VAL A 82 -3.70 -7.38 17.36
C VAL A 82 -3.07 -6.27 18.19
N TYR A 83 -3.87 -5.52 18.95
CA TYR A 83 -3.36 -4.49 19.85
C TYR A 83 -2.50 -5.09 20.96
N ALA A 84 -3.02 -6.10 21.68
CA ALA A 84 -2.34 -6.74 22.79
C ALA A 84 -1.04 -7.46 22.40
N LYS A 85 -0.92 -7.90 21.15
CA LYS A 85 0.24 -8.65 20.62
C LYS A 85 0.96 -7.93 19.47
N SER A 86 0.73 -6.63 19.30
CA SER A 86 1.35 -5.82 18.25
C SER A 86 2.88 -5.90 18.26
N GLY A 87 3.50 -5.90 19.44
CA GLY A 87 4.95 -6.06 19.59
C GLY A 87 5.47 -7.38 19.03
N GLN A 88 4.84 -8.52 19.37
CA GLN A 88 5.21 -9.82 18.80
C GLN A 88 4.93 -9.93 17.30
N LEU A 89 3.87 -9.28 16.80
CA LEU A 89 3.55 -9.29 15.37
C LEU A 89 4.57 -8.50 14.53
N LEU A 90 5.07 -7.38 15.07
CA LEU A 90 6.01 -6.50 14.36
C LEU A 90 7.46 -6.94 14.51
N PHE A 91 7.86 -7.36 15.71
CA PHE A 91 9.26 -7.67 16.03
C PHE A 91 9.54 -9.18 16.13
N GLY A 92 8.52 -10.02 16.00
CA GLY A 92 8.63 -11.45 16.24
C GLY A 92 8.73 -11.78 17.74
N ILE A 93 8.94 -13.05 18.04
CA ILE A 93 9.23 -13.49 19.42
C ILE A 93 10.71 -13.24 19.68
N TYR A 94 11.03 -12.04 20.18
CA TYR A 94 12.34 -11.73 20.74
C TYR A 94 12.33 -12.14 22.23
N PRO A 95 13.28 -12.95 22.72
CA PRO A 95 13.38 -13.32 24.13
C PRO A 95 13.73 -12.12 25.03
#